data_AF-W6MAW6-F1
#
_entry.id   AF-W6MAW6-F1
#
_cell.length_a   1.000
_cell.length_b   1.000
_cell.length_c   1.000
_cell.angle_alpha   90.00
_cell.angle_beta   90.00
_cell.angle_gamma   90.00
#
_symmetry.space_group_name_H-M   'P 1'
#
loop_
_entity.id
_entity.type
_entity.pdbx_description
1 polymer ?
#
loop_
_entity_poly.entity_id
_entity_poly.type
_entity_poly.pdbx_seq_one_letter_code
_entity_poly.pdbx_strand_id
1 'polypeptide(L)'
;MYETRQLGPAKLEVFTQLKNQISFSDFCPPAGTIEFNAYDGFLSNSLRLFQISFPGYELEAKIHDGKVFIRRNDYYQYSEEFKGLGKCHVAVQWDTDSIACGVMPESSTSASMDAHMRAVRTPFTAPPLELVRTLRTHNLLSNSSYRNADDLFSTILDCLHFCEQDIRKHGCERFSWGKNGDKSHPLDEPEISRFVAGYLSSHGTARNFEVTCEPIAGSGNLDFYIVAPIKNAGLGKVAIEAKKADSVQLVHGFNVQLPEYMVRLGTNYGVFLTYWLKSGTYPYPKQNTYAELEIDKLHPLQRPPTVRTIGLDLSYGPSPSRKA
;
A
#
# COMPACT_ATOMS: atom_id res chain seq x y z
N MET A 1 4.77 2.90 34.35
CA MET A 1 3.98 4.12 34.07
C MET A 1 3.86 4.22 32.55
N TYR A 2 2.69 4.58 32.03
CA TYR A 2 2.38 4.58 30.59
C TYR A 2 2.01 5.99 30.13
N GLU A 3 2.33 6.31 28.89
CA GLU A 3 1.82 7.50 28.21
C GLU A 3 0.64 7.09 27.32
N THR A 4 -0.48 7.78 27.45
CA THR A 4 -1.65 7.59 26.59
C THR A 4 -1.78 8.80 25.67
N ARG A 5 -1.80 8.54 24.36
CA ARG A 5 -2.06 9.53 23.32
C ARG A 5 -3.40 9.19 22.67
N GLN A 6 -4.17 10.22 22.33
CA GLN A 6 -5.47 10.05 21.71
C GLN A 6 -5.64 11.03 20.54
N LEU A 7 -6.14 10.51 19.41
CA LEU A 7 -6.42 11.27 18.19
C LEU A 7 -7.74 10.77 17.61
N GLY A 8 -8.81 11.53 17.83
CA GLY A 8 -10.16 11.08 17.50
C GLY A 8 -10.46 9.71 18.14
N PRO A 9 -10.90 8.71 17.36
CA PRO A 9 -11.16 7.36 17.87
C PRO A 9 -9.89 6.50 18.03
N ALA A 10 -8.72 6.98 17.60
CA ALA A 10 -7.46 6.28 17.77
C ALA A 10 -6.88 6.53 19.17
N LYS A 11 -6.51 5.45 19.86
CA LYS A 11 -5.82 5.51 21.16
C LYS A 11 -4.51 4.74 21.06
N LEU A 12 -3.42 5.34 21.53
CA LEU A 12 -2.10 4.72 21.61
C LEU A 12 -1.61 4.79 23.06
N GLU A 13 -1.43 3.65 23.70
CA GLU A 13 -0.78 3.51 24.99
C GLU A 13 0.64 3.01 24.78
N VAL A 14 1.64 3.68 25.37
CA VAL A 14 3.06 3.33 25.21
C VAL A 14 3.73 3.33 26.58
N PHE A 15 4.60 2.35 26.82
CA PHE A 15 5.45 2.34 28.00
C PHE A 15 6.34 3.59 28.04
N THR A 16 6.41 4.31 29.15
CA THR A 16 7.05 5.64 29.19
C THR A 16 8.52 5.65 28.71
N GLN A 17 9.26 4.54 28.81
CA GLN A 17 10.63 4.46 28.30
C GLN A 17 10.70 4.36 26.76
N LEU A 18 9.63 3.93 26.10
CA LEU A 18 9.51 3.81 24.64
C LEU A 18 8.76 4.98 23.99
N LYS A 19 8.32 5.98 24.77
CA LYS A 19 7.47 7.07 24.26
C LYS A 19 8.08 7.86 23.11
N ASN A 20 9.40 8.01 23.08
CA ASN A 20 10.10 8.74 22.02
C ASN A 20 10.47 7.85 20.81
N GLN A 21 10.22 6.55 20.90
CA GLN A 21 10.53 5.55 19.87
C GLN A 21 9.28 5.07 19.12
N ILE A 22 8.10 5.24 19.73
CA ILE A 22 6.83 4.77 19.19
C ILE A 22 5.87 5.95 19.07
N SER A 23 5.23 6.05 17.92
CA SER A 23 4.30 7.09 17.50
C SER A 23 3.13 6.45 16.75
N PHE A 24 2.08 7.23 16.49
CA PHE A 24 0.96 6.73 15.69
C PHE A 24 1.35 6.41 14.24
N SER A 25 2.32 7.14 13.66
CA SER A 25 2.74 6.93 12.27
C SER A 25 3.38 5.57 12.05
N ASP A 26 3.98 4.98 13.08
CA ASP A 26 4.60 3.65 13.00
C ASP A 26 3.58 2.56 12.67
N PHE A 27 2.30 2.77 13.02
CA PHE A 27 1.20 1.82 12.80
C PHE A 27 0.38 2.08 11.54
N CYS A 28 0.77 3.05 10.70
CA CYS A 28 0.09 3.36 9.44
C CYS A 28 0.50 2.48 8.26
N PRO A 29 1.78 2.12 8.10
CA PRO A 29 2.17 1.19 7.05
C PRO A 29 1.55 -0.20 7.26
N PRO A 30 1.27 -0.93 6.17
CA PRO A 30 0.72 -2.29 6.24
C PRO A 30 1.67 -3.29 6.90
N ALA A 31 2.96 -2.96 6.96
CA ALA A 31 3.99 -3.74 7.63
C ALA A 31 4.92 -2.83 8.42
N GLY A 32 5.40 -3.30 9.57
CA GLY A 32 6.26 -2.53 10.46
C GLY A 32 7.05 -3.41 11.41
N THR A 33 8.07 -2.80 12.01
CA THR A 33 8.98 -3.44 12.96
C THR A 33 9.35 -2.44 14.03
N ILE A 34 9.25 -2.87 15.30
CA ILE A 34 9.75 -2.13 16.46
C ILE A 34 10.80 -3.00 17.13
N GLU A 35 12.01 -2.45 17.22
CA GLU A 35 13.18 -3.12 17.79
C GLU A 35 13.84 -2.23 18.85
N PHE A 36 14.27 -2.83 19.96
CA PHE A 36 14.99 -2.12 21.00
C PHE A 36 15.86 -3.06 21.85
N ASN A 37 16.90 -2.49 22.46
CA ASN A 37 17.71 -3.17 23.47
C ASN A 37 17.09 -2.98 24.85
N ALA A 38 16.78 -4.09 25.50
CA ALA A 38 16.26 -4.17 26.85
C ALA A 38 17.40 -4.40 27.87
N TYR A 39 17.31 -3.74 29.01
CA TYR A 39 18.27 -3.88 30.11
C TYR A 39 18.05 -5.18 30.90
N ASP A 40 19.01 -5.51 31.76
CA ASP A 40 18.93 -6.72 32.59
C ASP A 40 17.69 -6.74 33.49
N GLY A 41 17.00 -7.88 33.53
CA GLY A 41 15.75 -8.05 34.26
C GLY A 41 14.52 -7.36 33.64
N PHE A 42 14.64 -6.72 32.46
CA PHE A 42 13.49 -6.07 31.80
C PHE A 42 12.37 -7.07 31.50
N LEU A 43 12.71 -8.25 30.96
CA LEU A 43 11.75 -9.30 30.60
C LEU A 43 11.14 -10.02 31.82
N SER A 44 11.71 -9.84 33.02
CA SER A 44 11.15 -10.37 34.26
C SER A 44 9.94 -9.59 34.77
N ASN A 45 9.65 -8.42 34.16
CA ASN A 45 8.50 -7.62 34.51
C ASN A 45 7.26 -8.04 33.73
N SER A 46 6.08 -7.71 34.25
CA SER A 46 4.82 -7.79 33.50
C SER A 46 4.44 -6.40 33.02
N LEU A 47 4.76 -6.08 31.76
CA LEU A 47 4.63 -4.74 31.19
C LEU A 47 3.99 -4.80 29.82
N ARG A 48 3.08 -3.88 29.52
CA ARG A 48 2.70 -3.59 28.14
C ARG A 48 3.82 -2.75 27.51
N LEU A 49 4.18 -3.03 26.27
CA LEU A 49 5.15 -2.22 25.53
C LEU A 49 4.43 -1.09 24.82
N PHE A 50 3.41 -1.46 24.05
CA PHE A 50 2.48 -0.55 23.41
C PHE A 50 1.13 -1.23 23.15
N GLN A 51 0.11 -0.44 22.93
CA GLN A 51 -1.18 -0.86 22.38
C GLN A 51 -1.76 0.28 21.56
N ILE A 52 -2.03 0.01 20.28
CA ILE A 52 -2.86 0.87 19.44
C ILE A 52 -4.25 0.25 19.33
N SER A 53 -5.26 1.07 19.57
CA SER A 53 -6.67 0.69 19.50
C SER A 53 -7.44 1.66 18.61
N PHE A 54 -8.21 1.10 17.69
CA PHE A 54 -9.14 1.77 16.81
C PHE A 54 -10.36 0.86 16.62
N PRO A 55 -11.58 1.38 16.34
CA PRO A 55 -12.73 0.53 16.07
C PRO A 55 -12.43 -0.59 15.05
N GLY A 56 -12.54 -1.85 15.49
CA GLY A 56 -12.26 -3.03 14.66
C GLY A 56 -10.78 -3.36 14.41
N TYR A 57 -9.85 -2.62 15.02
CA TYR A 57 -8.42 -2.86 14.87
C TYR A 57 -7.67 -2.63 16.19
N GLU A 58 -6.96 -3.66 16.63
CA GLU A 58 -6.12 -3.60 17.80
C GLU A 58 -4.78 -4.29 17.53
N LEU A 59 -3.67 -3.63 17.86
CA LEU A 59 -2.34 -4.21 17.86
C LEU A 59 -1.66 -3.89 19.20
N GLU A 60 -1.25 -4.93 19.92
CA GLU A 60 -0.66 -4.84 21.26
C GLU A 60 0.64 -5.64 21.31
N ALA A 61 1.63 -5.11 22.02
CA ALA A 61 2.78 -5.90 22.46
C ALA A 61 2.96 -5.77 23.96
N LYS A 62 3.34 -6.87 24.61
CA LYS A 62 3.58 -6.92 26.07
C LYS A 62 4.67 -7.92 26.43
N ILE A 63 5.12 -7.85 27.67
CA ILE A 63 6.07 -8.74 28.31
C ILE A 63 5.37 -9.40 29.48
N HIS A 64 5.56 -10.72 29.60
CA HIS A 64 5.12 -11.49 30.74
C HIS A 64 5.98 -12.76 30.85
N ASP A 65 6.35 -13.16 32.05
CA ASP A 65 7.07 -14.42 32.31
C ASP A 65 8.29 -14.66 31.38
N GLY A 66 9.15 -13.65 31.21
CA GLY A 66 10.35 -13.78 30.40
C GLY A 66 10.11 -13.85 28.88
N LYS A 67 8.88 -13.61 28.42
CA LYS A 67 8.50 -13.66 27.00
C LYS A 67 7.98 -12.32 26.53
N VAL A 68 8.17 -12.07 25.24
CA VAL A 68 7.51 -10.99 24.51
C VAL A 68 6.29 -11.58 23.81
N PHE A 69 5.18 -10.87 23.86
CA PHE A 69 3.92 -11.22 23.23
C PHE A 69 3.54 -10.12 22.25
N ILE A 70 3.02 -10.51 21.10
CA ILE A 70 2.31 -9.64 20.18
C ILE A 70 0.89 -10.18 19.98
N ARG A 71 -0.09 -9.28 19.90
CA ARG A 71 -1.48 -9.60 19.59
C ARG A 71 -2.00 -8.62 18.55
N ARG A 72 -2.67 -9.15 17.52
CA ARG A 72 -3.50 -8.38 16.59
C ARG A 72 -4.93 -8.91 16.64
N ASN A 73 -5.87 -8.09 17.08
CA ASN A 73 -7.25 -8.49 17.36
C ASN A 73 -7.28 -9.76 18.25
N ASP A 74 -7.80 -10.87 17.73
CA ASP A 74 -7.92 -12.16 18.44
C ASP A 74 -6.71 -13.10 18.21
N TYR A 75 -5.75 -12.72 17.38
CA TYR A 75 -4.57 -13.53 17.06
C TYR A 75 -3.36 -13.09 17.88
N TYR A 76 -2.63 -14.05 18.45
CA TYR A 76 -1.49 -13.77 19.32
C TYR A 76 -0.29 -14.66 18.98
N GLN A 77 0.90 -14.17 19.30
CA GLN A 77 2.15 -14.90 19.22
C GLN A 77 3.08 -14.50 20.36
N TYR A 78 4.01 -15.39 20.73
CA TYR A 78 5.00 -15.15 21.76
C TYR A 78 6.40 -15.60 21.35
N SER A 79 7.42 -14.93 21.88
CA SER A 79 8.82 -15.26 21.69
C SER A 79 9.21 -16.52 22.48
N GLU A 80 10.44 -17.01 22.23
CA GLU A 80 11.06 -17.92 23.20
C GLU A 80 11.18 -17.26 24.58
N GLU A 81 11.18 -18.10 25.62
CA GLU A 81 11.37 -17.64 26.99
C GLU A 81 12.84 -17.28 27.23
N PHE A 82 13.09 -16.05 27.63
CA PHE A 82 14.42 -15.59 27.99
C PHE A 82 14.66 -15.80 29.49
N LYS A 83 15.47 -16.81 29.82
CA LYS A 83 15.82 -17.18 31.21
C LYS A 83 17.17 -16.62 31.67
N GLY A 84 17.85 -15.85 30.82
CA GLY A 84 19.17 -15.32 31.10
C GLY A 84 19.14 -14.07 31.99
N LEU A 85 20.22 -13.87 32.74
CA LEU A 85 20.60 -12.54 33.24
C LEU A 85 21.40 -11.85 32.14
N GLY A 86 21.12 -10.57 31.89
CA GLY A 86 21.81 -9.77 30.88
C GLY A 86 20.86 -9.03 29.94
N LYS A 87 21.46 -8.11 29.18
CA LYS A 87 20.76 -7.34 28.17
C LYS A 87 20.27 -8.24 27.03
N CYS A 88 19.12 -7.92 26.48
CA CYS A 88 18.55 -8.62 25.33
C CYS A 88 18.08 -7.63 24.28
N HIS A 89 18.04 -8.10 23.03
CA HIS A 89 17.41 -7.40 21.92
C HIS A 89 16.01 -7.97 21.72
N VAL A 90 15.02 -7.09 21.60
CA VAL A 90 13.61 -7.43 21.42
C VAL A 90 13.16 -6.90 20.07
N ALA A 91 12.45 -7.74 19.32
CA ALA A 91 11.84 -7.37 18.05
C ALA A 91 10.36 -7.74 18.03
N VAL A 92 9.53 -6.84 17.51
CA VAL A 92 8.09 -7.04 17.28
C VAL A 92 7.79 -6.61 15.85
N GLN A 93 7.19 -7.50 15.07
CA GLN A 93 6.95 -7.30 13.64
C GLN A 93 5.51 -7.63 13.27
N TRP A 94 5.01 -6.96 12.24
CA TRP A 94 3.72 -7.26 11.62
C TRP A 94 3.77 -6.94 10.13
N ASP A 95 2.95 -7.65 9.37
CA ASP A 95 2.56 -7.30 8.00
C ASP A 95 1.05 -7.55 7.83
N THR A 96 0.50 -7.46 6.62
CA THR A 96 -0.95 -7.62 6.40
C THR A 96 -1.51 -8.98 6.81
N ASP A 97 -0.70 -10.04 6.86
CA ASP A 97 -1.18 -11.42 7.04
C ASP A 97 -0.42 -12.21 8.12
N SER A 98 0.45 -11.55 8.87
CA SER A 98 1.21 -12.16 9.96
C SER A 98 1.58 -11.16 11.07
N ILE A 99 1.82 -11.72 12.25
CA ILE A 99 2.46 -11.04 13.38
C ILE A 99 3.58 -11.90 13.91
N ALA A 100 4.65 -11.27 14.39
CA ALA A 100 5.82 -11.97 14.89
C ALA A 100 6.50 -11.21 16.04
N CYS A 101 7.17 -11.96 16.92
CA CYS A 101 8.02 -11.38 17.94
C CYS A 101 9.20 -12.30 18.27
N GLY A 102 10.28 -11.70 18.75
CA GLY A 102 11.53 -12.40 19.03
C GLY A 102 12.32 -11.71 20.14
N VAL A 103 13.15 -12.51 20.82
CA VAL A 103 14.08 -12.06 21.84
C VAL A 103 15.40 -12.78 21.61
N MET A 104 16.51 -12.04 21.61
CA MET A 104 17.86 -12.62 21.58
C MET A 104 18.77 -11.98 22.65
N PRO A 105 19.71 -12.72 23.24
CA PRO A 105 20.74 -12.14 24.11
C PRO A 105 21.60 -11.13 23.35
N GLU A 106 22.02 -10.01 23.96
CA GLU A 106 22.90 -9.04 23.27
C GLU A 106 24.29 -9.63 22.94
N SER A 107 24.73 -10.63 23.72
CA SER A 107 26.02 -11.30 23.56
C SER A 107 26.09 -12.31 22.39
N SER A 108 24.99 -12.57 21.68
CA SER A 108 24.99 -13.51 20.56
C SER A 108 25.57 -12.88 19.30
N THR A 109 26.90 -12.89 19.17
CA THR A 109 27.64 -12.36 18.01
C THR A 109 27.44 -13.15 16.71
N SER A 110 26.67 -14.24 16.72
CA SER A 110 26.47 -15.14 15.56
C SER A 110 25.00 -15.45 15.22
N ALA A 111 24.02 -14.93 15.95
CA ALA A 111 22.61 -15.21 15.71
C ALA A 111 21.90 -13.97 15.12
N SER A 112 21.35 -14.10 13.92
CA SER A 112 20.42 -13.10 13.38
C SER A 112 19.14 -13.12 14.22
N MET A 113 18.54 -11.95 14.48
CA MET A 113 17.22 -11.84 15.10
C MET A 113 16.19 -12.74 14.39
N ASP A 114 16.31 -12.91 13.07
CA ASP A 114 15.46 -13.79 12.26
C ASP A 114 15.35 -15.22 12.80
N ALA A 115 16.44 -15.75 13.40
CA ALA A 115 16.44 -17.11 13.96
C ALA A 115 15.61 -17.23 15.25
N HIS A 116 15.38 -16.12 15.94
CA HIS A 116 14.62 -16.03 17.18
C HIS A 116 13.19 -15.49 17.00
N MET A 117 12.85 -15.07 15.78
CA MET A 117 11.50 -14.61 15.45
C MET A 117 10.52 -15.79 15.40
N ARG A 118 9.45 -15.68 16.18
CA ARG A 118 8.30 -16.58 16.11
C ARG A 118 7.14 -15.82 15.48
N ALA A 119 6.64 -16.35 14.37
CA ALA A 119 5.57 -15.74 13.58
C ALA A 119 4.31 -16.60 13.56
N VAL A 120 3.15 -15.98 13.40
CA VAL A 120 1.87 -16.66 13.15
C VAL A 120 1.15 -15.92 12.02
N ARG A 121 0.49 -16.69 11.15
CA ARG A 121 -0.41 -16.12 10.13
C ARG A 121 -1.68 -15.63 10.79
N THR A 122 -2.23 -14.54 10.27
CA THR A 122 -3.52 -13.99 10.63
C THR A 122 -4.34 -13.76 9.36
N PRO A 123 -5.66 -13.53 9.46
CA PRO A 123 -6.43 -12.96 8.36
C PRO A 123 -5.82 -11.65 7.89
N PHE A 124 -6.03 -11.33 6.61
CA PHE A 124 -5.63 -10.06 6.03
C PHE A 124 -6.19 -8.91 6.86
N THR A 125 -5.30 -8.14 7.50
CA THR A 125 -5.63 -7.04 8.40
C THR A 125 -4.72 -5.86 8.11
N ALA A 126 -5.25 -4.85 7.43
CA ALA A 126 -4.58 -3.58 7.20
C ALA A 126 -4.98 -2.55 8.28
N PRO A 127 -4.14 -1.54 8.56
CA PRO A 127 -4.55 -0.40 9.39
C PRO A 127 -5.84 0.25 8.84
N PRO A 128 -6.83 0.59 9.67
CA PRO A 128 -8.07 1.22 9.22
C PRO A 128 -7.80 2.52 8.47
N LEU A 129 -8.54 2.76 7.38
CA LEU A 129 -8.36 3.96 6.54
C LEU A 129 -8.60 5.24 7.35
N GLU A 130 -9.54 5.21 8.27
CA GLU A 130 -9.91 6.32 9.15
C GLU A 130 -8.81 6.65 10.16
N LEU A 131 -8.00 5.67 10.59
CA LEU A 131 -6.81 5.91 11.39
C LEU A 131 -5.80 6.75 10.57
N VAL A 132 -5.53 6.32 9.34
CA VAL A 132 -4.62 7.03 8.43
C VAL A 132 -5.14 8.44 8.13
N ARG A 133 -6.43 8.60 7.85
CA ARG A 133 -7.06 9.91 7.63
C ARG A 133 -6.97 10.81 8.85
N THR A 134 -7.19 10.28 10.06
CA THR A 134 -7.07 11.04 11.31
C THR A 134 -5.65 11.54 11.54
N LEU A 135 -4.64 10.73 11.22
CA LEU A 135 -3.24 11.15 11.37
C LEU A 135 -2.81 12.17 10.32
N ARG A 136 -3.37 12.06 9.10
CA ARG A 136 -3.22 13.07 8.05
C ARG A 136 -3.84 14.41 8.44
N THR A 137 -5.06 14.45 8.99
CA THR A 137 -5.70 15.71 9.41
C THR A 137 -4.92 16.43 10.52
N HIS A 138 -4.12 15.70 11.29
CA HIS A 138 -3.28 16.25 12.36
C HIS A 138 -1.81 16.48 11.95
N ASN A 139 -1.45 16.31 10.67
CA ASN A 139 -0.07 16.46 10.15
C ASN A 139 0.98 15.61 10.88
N LEU A 140 0.61 14.41 11.33
CA LEU A 140 1.50 13.51 12.08
C LEU A 140 2.20 12.47 11.20
N LEU A 141 1.90 12.42 9.91
CA LEU A 141 2.69 11.70 8.91
C LEU A 141 3.76 12.66 8.36
N SER A 142 4.94 12.14 8.05
CA SER A 142 6.08 12.95 7.58
C SER A 142 5.66 13.91 6.46
N ASN A 143 5.91 15.19 6.70
CA ASN A 143 5.50 16.32 5.86
C ASN A 143 5.97 16.17 4.41
N SER A 144 5.06 15.76 3.53
CA SER A 144 5.06 16.17 2.13
C SER A 144 3.65 16.61 1.77
N SER A 145 3.24 17.79 2.25
CA SER A 145 2.21 18.52 1.51
C SER A 145 2.83 18.95 0.19
N TYR A 146 2.12 18.73 -0.90
CA TYR A 146 2.59 19.11 -2.23
C TYR A 146 2.59 20.63 -2.35
N ARG A 147 3.56 21.21 -3.06
CA ARG A 147 3.65 22.68 -3.18
C ARG A 147 2.47 23.23 -3.97
N ASN A 148 2.04 22.48 -4.98
CA ASN A 148 0.92 22.78 -5.88
C ASN A 148 0.38 21.46 -6.47
N ALA A 149 -0.68 21.55 -7.29
CA ALA A 149 -1.28 20.38 -7.93
C ALA A 149 -0.41 19.76 -9.04
N ASP A 150 0.50 20.52 -9.67
CA ASP A 150 1.43 19.99 -10.68
C ASP A 150 2.49 19.06 -10.06
N ASP A 151 2.98 19.39 -8.85
CA ASP A 151 3.89 18.55 -8.08
C ASP A 151 3.21 17.21 -7.72
N LEU A 152 1.94 17.26 -7.29
CA LEU A 152 1.13 16.07 -7.04
C LEU A 152 0.97 15.25 -8.31
N PHE A 153 0.57 15.90 -9.41
CA PHE A 153 0.34 15.25 -10.68
C PHE A 153 1.60 14.54 -11.17
N SER A 154 2.75 15.22 -11.17
CA SER A 154 4.05 14.63 -11.57
C SER A 154 4.42 13.42 -10.69
N THR A 155 4.21 13.54 -9.38
CA THR A 155 4.46 12.43 -8.45
C THR A 155 3.59 11.22 -8.74
N ILE A 156 2.34 11.42 -9.15
CA ILE A 156 1.43 10.33 -9.53
C ILE A 156 1.91 9.62 -10.79
N LEU A 157 2.37 10.37 -11.81
CA LEU A 157 2.91 9.78 -13.04
C LEU A 157 4.13 8.89 -12.73
N ASP A 158 5.04 9.36 -11.87
CA ASP A 158 6.18 8.57 -11.41
C ASP A 158 5.74 7.31 -10.65
N CYS A 159 4.74 7.44 -9.75
CA CYS A 159 4.22 6.29 -9.00
C CYS A 159 3.58 5.24 -9.89
N LEU A 160 2.88 5.63 -10.96
CA LEU A 160 2.32 4.69 -11.94
C LEU A 160 3.43 3.93 -12.68
N HIS A 161 4.54 4.60 -12.99
CA HIS A 161 5.72 3.93 -13.55
C HIS A 161 6.35 2.94 -12.56
N PHE A 162 6.47 3.31 -11.28
CA PHE A 162 6.97 2.41 -10.24
C PHE A 162 6.03 1.21 -10.01
N CYS A 163 4.71 1.40 -10.08
CA CYS A 163 3.75 0.31 -10.02
C CYS A 163 4.04 -0.75 -11.09
N GLU A 164 4.28 -0.35 -12.33
CA GLU A 164 4.64 -1.31 -13.39
C GLU A 164 5.91 -2.07 -13.02
N GLN A 165 6.97 -1.36 -12.61
CA GLN A 165 8.25 -1.97 -12.25
C GLN A 165 8.09 -2.99 -11.12
N ASP A 166 7.36 -2.65 -10.06
CA ASP A 166 7.13 -3.53 -8.91
C ASP A 166 6.29 -4.75 -9.28
N ILE A 167 5.20 -4.55 -10.05
CA ILE A 167 4.36 -5.64 -10.55
C ILE A 167 5.23 -6.64 -11.33
N ARG A 168 6.06 -6.15 -12.26
CA ARG A 168 6.91 -7.01 -13.10
C ARG A 168 8.04 -7.67 -12.32
N LYS A 169 8.69 -6.93 -11.43
CA LYS A 169 9.78 -7.42 -10.59
C LYS A 169 9.35 -8.62 -9.75
N HIS A 170 8.09 -8.61 -9.28
CA HIS A 170 7.53 -9.66 -8.44
C HIS A 170 6.75 -10.73 -9.23
N GLY A 171 6.72 -10.65 -10.56
CA GLY A 171 5.97 -11.59 -11.40
C GLY A 171 4.46 -11.55 -11.12
N CYS A 172 3.96 -10.39 -10.69
CA CYS A 172 2.59 -10.18 -10.26
C CYS A 172 1.66 -9.85 -11.43
N GLU A 173 2.19 -9.57 -12.63
CA GLU A 173 1.39 -9.35 -13.83
C GLU A 173 0.46 -10.54 -14.10
N ARG A 174 0.87 -11.77 -13.72
CA ARG A 174 0.06 -13.00 -13.80
C ARG A 174 -1.31 -12.90 -13.11
N PHE A 175 -1.46 -12.02 -12.11
CA PHE A 175 -2.71 -11.81 -11.38
C PHE A 175 -3.70 -10.92 -12.14
N SER A 176 -3.27 -10.32 -13.26
CA SER A 176 -4.16 -9.63 -14.20
C SER A 176 -4.73 -10.58 -15.28
N TRP A 177 -4.47 -11.88 -15.18
CA TRP A 177 -4.87 -12.92 -16.12
C TRP A 177 -5.63 -14.04 -15.41
N GLY A 178 -6.42 -14.83 -16.16
CA GLY A 178 -7.20 -15.93 -15.59
C GLY A 178 -8.71 -15.71 -15.59
N LYS A 179 -9.25 -14.93 -16.53
CA LYS A 179 -10.69 -14.63 -16.57
C LYS A 179 -11.51 -15.92 -16.66
N ASN A 180 -12.45 -16.11 -15.73
CA ASN A 180 -13.27 -17.32 -15.62
C ASN A 180 -12.44 -18.63 -15.58
N GLY A 181 -11.21 -18.58 -15.04
CA GLY A 181 -10.30 -19.71 -14.98
C GLY A 181 -9.41 -19.89 -16.23
N ASP A 182 -9.64 -19.13 -17.30
CA ASP A 182 -8.81 -19.16 -18.50
C ASP A 182 -7.57 -18.26 -18.34
N LYS A 183 -6.42 -18.90 -18.08
CA LYS A 183 -5.12 -18.24 -17.91
C LYS A 183 -4.63 -17.50 -19.15
N SER A 184 -5.21 -17.77 -20.33
CA SER A 184 -4.84 -17.09 -21.58
C SER A 184 -5.55 -15.75 -21.77
N HIS A 185 -6.56 -15.45 -20.95
CA HIS A 185 -7.37 -14.24 -21.07
C HIS A 185 -7.17 -13.30 -19.87
N PRO A 186 -7.01 -11.99 -20.10
CA PRO A 186 -6.90 -11.00 -19.04
C PRO A 186 -8.22 -10.84 -18.29
N LEU A 187 -8.13 -10.53 -16.99
CA LEU A 187 -9.26 -10.18 -16.13
C LEU A 187 -10.01 -8.95 -16.66
N ASP A 188 -11.20 -8.67 -16.13
CA ASP A 188 -11.96 -7.49 -16.56
C ASP A 188 -11.36 -6.18 -16.04
N GLU A 189 -11.62 -5.08 -16.76
CA GLU A 189 -11.06 -3.75 -16.45
C GLU A 189 -11.21 -3.37 -14.96
N PRO A 190 -12.36 -3.60 -14.30
CA PRO A 190 -12.50 -3.28 -12.88
C PRO A 190 -11.60 -4.11 -11.96
N GLU A 191 -11.31 -5.36 -12.31
CA GLU A 191 -10.44 -6.23 -11.52
C GLU A 191 -8.98 -5.80 -11.64
N ILE A 192 -8.53 -5.53 -12.87
CA ILE A 192 -7.17 -5.02 -13.14
C ILE A 192 -6.98 -3.66 -12.47
N SER A 193 -7.99 -2.78 -12.53
CA SER A 193 -7.93 -1.45 -11.92
C SER A 193 -7.76 -1.50 -10.41
N ARG A 194 -8.47 -2.40 -9.72
CA ARG A 194 -8.28 -2.61 -8.27
C ARG A 194 -6.89 -3.14 -7.94
N PHE A 195 -6.39 -4.07 -8.74
CA PHE A 195 -5.06 -4.62 -8.58
C PHE A 195 -4.00 -3.52 -8.69
N VAL A 196 -4.05 -2.70 -9.74
CA VAL A 196 -3.12 -1.56 -9.94
C VAL A 196 -3.29 -0.50 -8.84
N ALA A 197 -4.52 -0.16 -8.47
CA ALA A 197 -4.79 0.79 -7.40
C ALA A 197 -4.22 0.33 -6.04
N GLY A 198 -4.14 -0.98 -5.79
CA GLY A 198 -3.47 -1.54 -4.62
C GLY A 198 -1.98 -1.21 -4.56
N TYR A 199 -1.26 -1.40 -5.68
CA TYR A 199 0.15 -1.00 -5.78
C TYR A 199 0.32 0.52 -5.64
N LEU A 200 -0.55 1.27 -6.30
CA LEU A 200 -0.51 2.73 -6.26
C LEU A 200 -0.79 3.27 -4.85
N SER A 201 -1.67 2.62 -4.09
CA SER A 201 -1.96 2.95 -2.69
C SER A 201 -0.75 2.77 -1.78
N SER A 202 0.08 1.75 -2.03
CA SER A 202 1.34 1.54 -1.30
C SER A 202 2.32 2.70 -1.53
N HIS A 203 2.49 3.13 -2.78
CA HIS A 203 3.29 4.34 -3.07
C HIS A 203 2.65 5.61 -2.53
N GLY A 204 1.32 5.71 -2.58
CA GLY A 204 0.56 6.84 -2.05
C GLY A 204 0.74 7.02 -0.56
N THR A 205 0.74 5.93 0.21
CA THR A 205 1.03 5.96 1.64
C THR A 205 2.41 6.54 1.92
N ALA A 206 3.42 6.13 1.15
CA ALA A 206 4.79 6.63 1.29
C ALA A 206 4.96 8.10 0.81
N ARG A 207 4.08 8.58 -0.07
CA ARG A 207 4.16 9.92 -0.70
C ARG A 207 3.01 10.83 -0.32
N ASN A 208 2.29 10.51 0.76
CA ASN A 208 1.21 11.32 1.30
C ASN A 208 0.08 11.65 0.29
N PHE A 209 -0.33 10.67 -0.52
CA PHE A 209 -1.58 10.72 -1.28
C PHE A 209 -2.45 9.49 -1.03
N GLU A 210 -3.75 9.63 -1.25
CA GLU A 210 -4.76 8.58 -1.10
C GLU A 210 -5.27 8.18 -2.47
N VAL A 211 -5.36 6.88 -2.73
CA VAL A 211 -6.05 6.34 -3.91
C VAL A 211 -7.43 5.88 -3.47
N THR A 212 -8.47 6.36 -4.14
CA THR A 212 -9.86 5.94 -3.89
C THR A 212 -10.41 5.31 -5.15
N CYS A 213 -10.85 4.06 -5.03
CA CYS A 213 -11.64 3.40 -6.06
C CYS A 213 -13.12 3.62 -5.75
N GLU A 214 -13.93 4.00 -6.75
CA GLU A 214 -15.37 4.02 -6.53
C GLU A 214 -15.90 2.59 -6.25
N PRO A 215 -17.03 2.39 -5.57
CA PRO A 215 -17.67 1.08 -5.45
C PRO A 215 -18.27 0.63 -6.79
N ILE A 216 -18.42 -0.68 -7.03
CA ILE A 216 -19.22 -1.18 -8.17
C ILE A 216 -20.69 -0.90 -7.87
N ALA A 217 -21.16 0.31 -8.15
CA ALA A 217 -22.57 0.65 -8.04
C ALA A 217 -23.26 0.35 -9.38
N GLY A 218 -23.64 -0.92 -9.61
CA GLY A 218 -24.67 -1.35 -10.59
C GLY A 218 -24.57 -0.92 -12.07
N SER A 219 -23.58 -0.10 -12.46
CA SER A 219 -23.50 0.60 -13.75
C SER A 219 -22.12 0.51 -14.41
N GLY A 220 -21.18 -0.21 -13.80
CA GLY A 220 -20.07 -0.82 -14.54
C GLY A 220 -18.80 0.00 -14.78
N ASN A 221 -18.59 1.19 -14.20
CA ASN A 221 -17.31 1.89 -14.37
C ASN A 221 -16.58 2.04 -13.05
N LEU A 222 -15.35 1.51 -12.97
CA LEU A 222 -14.45 1.84 -11.87
C LEU A 222 -13.30 2.66 -12.38
N ASP A 223 -13.51 3.97 -12.33
CA ASP A 223 -12.46 4.97 -12.37
C ASP A 223 -11.96 5.14 -10.94
N PHE A 224 -10.67 5.41 -10.76
CA PHE A 224 -10.12 5.73 -9.44
C PHE A 224 -9.50 7.11 -9.45
N TYR A 225 -9.48 7.74 -8.29
CA TYR A 225 -8.94 9.09 -8.16
C TYR A 225 -8.00 9.18 -6.98
N ILE A 226 -7.13 10.18 -7.08
CA ILE A 226 -6.12 10.44 -6.08
C ILE A 226 -6.47 11.73 -5.35
N VAL A 227 -6.24 11.75 -4.04
CA VAL A 227 -6.39 12.94 -3.19
C VAL A 227 -5.13 13.15 -2.39
N ALA A 228 -4.64 14.38 -2.33
CA ALA A 228 -3.53 14.74 -1.47
C ALA A 228 -3.65 16.18 -0.94
N PRO A 229 -3.07 16.50 0.24
CA PRO A 229 -3.00 17.86 0.72
C PRO A 229 -2.03 18.71 -0.12
N ILE A 230 -2.51 19.87 -0.57
CA ILE A 230 -1.73 20.91 -1.26
C ILE A 230 -1.54 22.09 -0.30
N LYS A 231 -0.30 22.57 -0.20
CA LYS A 231 0.06 23.70 0.65
C LYS A 231 -0.79 24.92 0.29
N ASN A 232 -1.51 25.47 1.27
CA ASN A 232 -2.38 26.65 1.14
C ASN A 232 -3.55 26.54 0.15
N ALA A 233 -3.84 25.36 -0.42
CA ALA A 233 -4.92 25.16 -1.39
C ALA A 233 -5.91 24.05 -1.00
N GLY A 234 -5.73 23.42 0.17
CA GLY A 234 -6.61 22.36 0.64
C GLY A 234 -6.26 21.00 0.03
N LEU A 235 -7.23 20.35 -0.61
CA LEU A 235 -7.04 19.03 -1.22
C LEU A 235 -6.94 19.13 -2.74
N GLY A 236 -5.84 18.62 -3.28
CA GLY A 236 -5.65 18.39 -4.70
C GLY A 236 -6.22 17.03 -5.09
N LYS A 237 -6.77 16.94 -6.30
CA LYS A 237 -7.35 15.71 -6.83
C LYS A 237 -6.83 15.42 -8.22
N VAL A 238 -6.66 14.14 -8.57
CA VAL A 238 -6.34 13.70 -9.93
C VAL A 238 -7.27 12.56 -10.30
N ALA A 239 -7.97 12.71 -11.43
CA ALA A 239 -8.85 11.68 -11.98
C ALA A 239 -8.02 10.66 -12.76
N ILE A 240 -8.31 9.36 -12.62
CA ILE A 240 -7.69 8.30 -13.41
C ILE A 240 -8.79 7.45 -14.04
N GLU A 241 -8.88 7.54 -15.37
CA GLU A 241 -9.73 6.68 -16.20
C GLU A 241 -8.84 5.57 -16.76
N ALA A 242 -9.27 4.31 -16.63
CA ALA A 242 -8.48 3.17 -17.08
C ALA A 242 -9.21 2.32 -18.12
N LYS A 243 -8.49 1.94 -19.18
CA LYS A 243 -9.01 1.08 -20.25
C LYS A 243 -7.98 0.05 -20.66
N LYS A 244 -8.44 -1.13 -21.10
CA LYS A 244 -7.59 -2.07 -21.84
C LYS A 244 -7.22 -1.46 -23.19
N ALA A 245 -6.00 -1.70 -23.62
CA ALA A 245 -5.48 -1.19 -24.89
C ALA A 245 -6.28 -1.65 -26.13
N ASP A 246 -6.97 -2.79 -26.04
CA ASP A 246 -7.84 -3.34 -27.07
C ASP A 246 -9.33 -3.06 -26.86
N SER A 247 -9.69 -2.25 -25.86
CA SER A 247 -11.07 -1.86 -25.59
C SER A 247 -11.69 -1.14 -26.79
N VAL A 248 -12.90 -1.54 -27.19
CA VAL A 248 -13.69 -0.85 -28.22
C VAL A 248 -14.10 0.56 -27.78
N GLN A 249 -14.12 0.81 -26.46
CA GLN A 249 -14.45 2.08 -25.85
C GLN A 249 -13.20 2.92 -25.52
N LEU A 250 -12.01 2.59 -26.02
CA LEU A 250 -10.78 3.30 -25.69
C LEU A 250 -10.85 4.81 -25.98
N VAL A 251 -11.29 5.18 -27.18
CA VAL A 251 -11.42 6.61 -27.58
C VAL A 251 -12.57 7.29 -26.83
N HIS A 252 -13.66 6.57 -26.59
CA HIS A 252 -14.78 7.08 -25.81
C HIS A 252 -14.38 7.36 -24.35
N GLY A 253 -13.62 6.45 -23.74
CA GLY A 253 -13.05 6.63 -22.41
C GLY A 253 -12.22 7.89 -22.31
N PHE A 254 -11.37 8.15 -23.31
CA PHE A 254 -10.52 9.33 -23.33
C PHE A 254 -11.30 10.64 -23.52
N ASN A 255 -12.19 10.72 -24.51
CA ASN A 255 -12.86 11.97 -24.90
C ASN A 255 -14.11 12.29 -24.08
N VAL A 256 -14.72 11.29 -23.44
CA VAL A 256 -16.01 11.45 -22.75
C VAL A 256 -15.87 11.10 -21.28
N GLN A 257 -15.46 9.87 -20.96
CA GLN A 257 -15.50 9.36 -19.57
C GLN A 257 -14.51 10.10 -18.66
N LEU A 258 -13.24 10.25 -19.06
CA LEU A 258 -12.25 10.97 -18.27
C LEU A 258 -12.65 12.44 -18.04
N PRO A 259 -13.05 13.24 -19.05
CA PRO A 259 -13.54 14.60 -18.83
C PRO A 259 -14.76 14.68 -17.91
N GLU A 260 -15.77 13.82 -18.10
CA GLU A 260 -16.95 13.76 -17.22
C GLU A 260 -16.54 13.46 -15.78
N TYR A 261 -15.57 12.56 -15.60
CA TYR A 261 -15.06 12.21 -14.29
C TYR A 261 -14.30 13.35 -13.62
N MET A 262 -13.45 14.05 -14.37
CA MET A 262 -12.73 15.25 -13.91
C MET A 262 -13.71 16.33 -13.45
N VAL A 263 -14.79 16.58 -14.20
CA VAL A 263 -15.87 17.51 -13.82
C VAL A 263 -16.56 17.07 -12.53
N ARG A 264 -16.94 15.79 -12.41
CA ARG A 264 -17.58 15.23 -11.21
C ARG A 264 -16.72 15.39 -9.96
N LEU A 265 -15.41 15.19 -10.09
CA LEU A 265 -14.46 15.33 -8.98
C LEU A 265 -14.10 16.79 -8.66
N GLY A 266 -14.36 17.72 -9.58
CA GLY A 266 -13.95 19.10 -9.49
C GLY A 266 -12.42 19.27 -9.64
N THR A 267 -11.81 18.57 -10.60
CA THR A 267 -10.38 18.68 -10.89
C THR A 267 -10.09 18.99 -12.35
N ASN A 268 -8.96 19.65 -12.61
CA ASN A 268 -8.43 19.88 -13.94
C ASN A 268 -7.32 18.89 -14.32
N TYR A 269 -6.97 17.94 -13.44
CA TYR A 269 -5.89 16.97 -13.67
C TYR A 269 -6.45 15.58 -13.94
N GLY A 270 -5.97 14.96 -15.02
CA GLY A 270 -6.44 13.65 -15.46
C GLY A 270 -5.33 12.76 -15.99
N VAL A 271 -5.40 11.46 -15.68
CA VAL A 271 -4.59 10.42 -16.31
C VAL A 271 -5.51 9.47 -17.04
N PHE A 272 -5.22 9.24 -18.32
CA PHE A 272 -5.81 8.14 -19.07
C PHE A 272 -4.84 6.96 -19.08
N LEU A 273 -5.14 5.95 -18.28
CA LEU A 273 -4.32 4.78 -18.06
C LEU A 273 -4.73 3.65 -19.01
N THR A 274 -3.78 3.15 -19.77
CA THR A 274 -4.00 2.08 -20.74
C THR A 274 -3.31 0.80 -20.29
N TYR A 275 -4.07 -0.26 -20.02
CA TYR A 275 -3.52 -1.58 -19.70
C TYR A 275 -3.07 -2.30 -20.96
N TRP A 276 -1.77 -2.55 -21.05
CA TRP A 276 -1.16 -3.30 -22.15
C TRP A 276 -1.04 -4.78 -21.75
N LEU A 277 -1.87 -5.63 -22.36
CA LEU A 277 -2.09 -7.02 -21.93
C LEU A 277 -1.85 -7.99 -23.10
N LYS A 278 -0.60 -8.14 -23.54
CA LYS A 278 -0.26 -9.08 -24.61
C LYS A 278 0.24 -10.41 -24.08
N SER A 279 -0.05 -11.48 -24.80
CA SER A 279 0.58 -12.79 -24.63
C SER A 279 0.63 -13.55 -25.96
N GLY A 280 1.28 -14.71 -26.00
CA GLY A 280 1.31 -15.55 -27.21
C GLY A 280 -0.08 -16.02 -27.67
N THR A 281 -1.04 -16.10 -26.75
CA THR A 281 -2.42 -16.54 -26.99
C THR A 281 -3.44 -15.40 -26.97
N TYR A 282 -3.03 -14.21 -26.51
CA TYR A 282 -3.84 -12.99 -26.50
C TYR A 282 -3.06 -11.87 -27.21
N PRO A 283 -3.11 -11.81 -28.56
CA PRO A 283 -2.25 -10.93 -29.34
C PRO A 283 -2.81 -9.50 -29.49
N TYR A 284 -3.60 -9.03 -28.52
CA TYR A 284 -4.27 -7.72 -28.57
C TYR A 284 -3.62 -6.73 -27.61
N PRO A 285 -3.55 -5.43 -27.97
CA PRO A 285 -4.04 -4.81 -29.21
C PRO A 285 -3.17 -5.16 -30.43
N LYS A 286 -3.54 -4.75 -31.64
CA LYS A 286 -2.77 -5.11 -32.85
C LYS A 286 -1.39 -4.42 -32.92
N GLN A 287 -1.26 -3.22 -32.36
CA GLN A 287 -0.02 -2.45 -32.30
C GLN A 287 1.10 -3.20 -31.55
N ASN A 288 2.36 -3.04 -31.94
CA ASN A 288 3.49 -3.74 -31.32
C ASN A 288 3.89 -3.13 -29.98
N THR A 289 3.72 -1.82 -29.84
CA THR A 289 4.08 -1.08 -28.63
C THR A 289 2.97 -0.13 -28.19
N TYR A 290 2.98 0.26 -26.92
CA TYR A 290 2.09 1.30 -26.41
C TYR A 290 2.27 2.62 -27.16
N ALA A 291 3.51 3.02 -27.49
CA ALA A 291 3.80 4.26 -28.20
C ALA A 291 3.12 4.30 -29.59
N GLU A 292 3.12 3.17 -30.32
CA GLU A 292 2.39 3.05 -31.58
C GLU A 292 0.88 3.27 -31.37
N LEU A 293 0.29 2.61 -30.37
CA LEU A 293 -1.13 2.79 -30.06
C LEU A 293 -1.47 4.23 -29.65
N GLU A 294 -0.60 4.85 -28.86
CA GLU A 294 -0.76 6.24 -28.43
C GLU A 294 -0.76 7.16 -29.64
N ILE A 295 0.23 7.05 -30.54
CA ILE A 295 0.32 7.83 -31.77
C ILE A 295 -0.91 7.62 -32.66
N ASP A 296 -1.33 6.37 -32.85
CA ASP A 296 -2.42 6.03 -33.76
C ASP A 296 -3.79 6.50 -33.25
N LYS A 297 -4.06 6.31 -31.95
CA LYS A 297 -5.43 6.41 -31.41
C LYS A 297 -5.65 7.56 -30.44
N LEU A 298 -4.64 7.92 -29.65
CA LEU A 298 -4.81 8.88 -28.55
C LEU A 298 -4.22 10.25 -28.86
N HIS A 299 -3.05 10.31 -29.49
CA HIS A 299 -2.34 11.55 -29.84
C HIS A 299 -3.17 12.50 -30.72
N PRO A 300 -3.98 12.03 -31.70
CA PRO A 300 -4.82 12.91 -32.51
C PRO A 300 -5.98 13.57 -31.73
N LEU A 301 -6.26 13.10 -30.51
CA LEU A 301 -7.37 13.58 -29.70
C LEU A 301 -6.98 14.86 -28.94
N GLN A 302 -7.89 15.84 -28.92
CA GLN A 302 -7.69 17.07 -28.16
C GLN A 302 -7.67 16.79 -26.66
N ARG A 303 -6.74 17.44 -25.94
CA ARG A 303 -6.60 17.31 -24.49
C ARG A 303 -5.99 18.57 -23.87
N PRO A 304 -6.36 18.91 -22.63
CA PRO A 304 -5.72 20.00 -21.91
C PRO A 304 -4.28 19.61 -21.49
N PRO A 305 -3.40 20.59 -21.20
CA PRO A 305 -2.01 20.34 -20.80
C PRO A 305 -1.87 19.61 -19.45
N THR A 306 -2.95 19.50 -18.69
CA THR A 306 -3.05 18.81 -17.40
C THR A 306 -3.62 17.38 -17.52
N VAL A 307 -3.78 16.88 -18.74
CA VAL A 307 -4.13 15.47 -19.02
C VAL A 307 -2.94 14.74 -19.63
N ARG A 308 -2.66 13.53 -19.12
CA ARG A 308 -1.60 12.63 -19.62
C ARG A 308 -2.14 11.26 -19.93
N THR A 309 -1.54 10.62 -20.94
CA THR A 309 -1.76 9.22 -21.30
C THR A 309 -0.60 8.41 -20.78
N ILE A 310 -0.87 7.27 -20.13
CA ILE A 310 0.14 6.34 -19.64
C ILE A 310 -0.23 4.94 -20.09
N GLY A 311 0.75 4.19 -20.57
CA GLY A 311 0.65 2.75 -20.77
C GLY A 311 1.24 2.02 -19.57
N LEU A 312 0.58 0.96 -19.12
CA LEU A 312 1.09 0.08 -18.06
C LEU A 312 1.18 -1.33 -18.62
N ASP A 313 2.41 -1.85 -18.75
CA ASP A 313 2.67 -3.17 -19.33
C ASP A 313 2.45 -4.31 -18.33
N LEU A 314 1.34 -5.01 -18.52
CA LEU A 314 0.90 -6.20 -17.78
C LEU A 314 0.93 -7.46 -18.66
N SER A 315 1.70 -7.41 -19.75
CA SER A 315 1.82 -8.53 -20.69
C SER A 315 2.36 -9.78 -20.01
N TYR A 316 1.76 -10.91 -20.35
CA TYR A 316 2.21 -12.20 -19.84
C TYR A 316 3.37 -12.71 -20.70
N GLY A 317 4.58 -12.68 -20.13
CA GLY A 317 5.78 -13.27 -20.74
C GLY A 317 6.03 -14.71 -20.26
N PRO A 318 6.78 -15.54 -21.01
CA PRO A 318 7.23 -16.82 -20.49
C PRO A 318 8.14 -16.60 -19.27
N SER A 319 7.84 -17.29 -18.16
CA SER A 319 8.69 -17.31 -16.96
C SER A 319 10.15 -17.63 -17.36
N PRO A 320 11.16 -16.91 -16.84
CA PRO A 320 12.58 -17.19 -17.12
C PRO A 320 12.95 -18.66 -16.90
N SER A 321 12.31 -19.32 -15.92
CA SER A 321 12.50 -20.74 -15.59
C SER A 321 11.97 -21.74 -16.64
N ARG A 322 11.28 -21.28 -17.69
CA ARG A 322 10.79 -22.10 -18.81
C ARG A 322 11.60 -21.89 -20.10
N LYS A 323 12.70 -21.14 -20.04
CA LYS A 323 13.72 -21.08 -21.11
C LYS A 323 14.90 -22.00 -20.74
N ALA A 324 14.63 -23.28 -20.63
CA ALA A 324 15.63 -24.35 -20.52
C ALA A 324 15.11 -25.57 -21.28
#